data_AF-A0A6G2DF47-F1
#
_entry.id   AF-A0A6G2DF47-F1
#
_cell.length_a   1.000
_cell.length_b   1.000
_cell.length_c   1.000
_cell.angle_alpha   90.00
_cell.angle_beta   90.00
_cell.angle_gamma   90.00
#
_symmetry.space_group_name_H-M   'P 1'
#
loop_
_entity.id
_entity.type
_entity.pdbx_description
1 polymer ?
#
loop_
_entity_poly.entity_id
_entity_poly.type
_entity_poly.pdbx_seq_one_letter_code
_entity_poly.pdbx_strand_id
1 'polypeptide(L)'
;MNVYANDESPQSANQDDYFVCDSQTFLKEYLIGEKIPGTICNKLIKRQIATDLSFPKGLIYEDAYYHFDLIKLAKKYVVNTKSYYYYFHRGDSITTKPYAEKDLAYIDIYQKFYNEVVKNYPDLKEV
;
A
#
# COMPACT_ATOMS: atom_id res chain seq x y z
N MET A 1 -8.59 9.76 -4.26
CA MET A 1 -9.79 9.61 -5.11
C MET A 1 -9.54 8.52 -6.13
N ASN A 2 -10.40 7.51 -6.16
CA ASN A 2 -10.50 6.55 -7.24
C ASN A 2 -11.43 7.14 -8.30
N VAL A 3 -10.90 7.36 -9.50
CA VAL A 3 -11.64 7.99 -10.60
C VAL A 3 -11.86 6.97 -11.69
N TYR A 4 -13.11 6.83 -12.13
CA TYR A 4 -13.53 5.99 -13.24
C TYR A 4 -14.10 6.88 -14.35
N ALA A 5 -14.45 6.29 -15.50
CA ALA A 5 -14.99 7.06 -16.62
C ALA A 5 -16.30 7.79 -16.29
N ASN A 6 -17.12 7.22 -15.40
CA ASN A 6 -18.47 7.69 -15.11
C ASN A 6 -18.71 8.04 -13.62
N ASP A 7 -17.71 7.84 -12.76
CA ASP A 7 -17.89 7.97 -11.31
C ASP A 7 -16.54 8.23 -10.61
N GLU A 8 -16.61 8.75 -9.39
CA GLU A 8 -15.45 8.85 -8.50
C GLU A 8 -15.82 8.48 -7.06
N SER A 9 -14.91 7.79 -6.39
CA SER A 9 -15.10 7.38 -4.99
C SER A 9 -13.85 7.63 -4.15
N PRO A 10 -14.01 8.11 -2.91
CA PRO A 10 -12.87 8.32 -2.03
C PRO A 10 -12.18 6.99 -1.70
N GLN A 11 -10.90 7.05 -1.35
CA GLN A 11 -10.18 5.85 -0.89
C GLN A 11 -10.68 5.40 0.48
N SER A 12 -10.87 6.36 1.39
CA SER A 12 -11.36 6.16 2.75
C SER A 12 -12.73 6.79 2.88
N ALA A 13 -13.67 6.09 3.52
CA ALA A 13 -15.01 6.62 3.79
C ALA A 13 -14.95 7.92 4.63
N ASN A 14 -14.04 7.97 5.62
CA ASN A 14 -13.74 9.20 6.35
C ASN A 14 -12.60 9.96 5.65
N GLN A 15 -12.89 11.16 5.15
CA GLN A 15 -11.93 12.04 4.44
C GLN A 15 -11.25 13.07 5.36
N ASP A 16 -11.60 13.12 6.65
CA ASP A 16 -11.08 14.10 7.62
C ASP A 16 -10.11 13.48 8.64
N ASP A 17 -9.77 12.19 8.50
CA ASP A 17 -8.80 11.52 9.36
C ASP A 17 -7.39 12.07 9.10
N TYR A 18 -6.78 12.57 10.18
CA TYR A 18 -5.38 13.00 10.21
C TYR A 18 -4.70 12.48 11.48
N PHE A 19 -3.70 11.61 11.32
CA PHE A 19 -3.03 11.02 12.47
C PHE A 19 -1.57 10.69 12.22
N VAL A 20 -0.84 10.59 13.33
CA VAL A 20 0.55 10.15 13.36
C VAL A 20 0.60 8.75 13.93
N CYS A 21 1.31 7.84 13.29
CA CYS A 21 1.39 6.45 13.73
C CYS A 21 2.80 5.85 13.62
N ASP A 22 2.98 4.71 14.29
CA ASP A 22 4.18 3.87 14.25
C ASP A 22 4.09 2.80 13.16
N SER A 23 5.11 1.95 13.03
CA SER A 23 5.18 0.92 12.00
C SER A 23 4.10 -0.16 12.14
N GLN A 24 3.73 -0.54 13.36
CA GLN A 24 2.69 -1.56 13.59
C GLN A 24 1.32 -1.04 13.14
N THR A 25 0.96 0.18 13.55
CA THR A 25 -0.31 0.80 13.16
C THR A 25 -0.35 1.09 11.66
N PHE A 26 0.76 1.57 11.07
CA PHE A 26 0.85 1.76 9.63
C PHE A 26 0.66 0.43 8.87
N LEU A 27 1.33 -0.65 9.30
CA LEU A 27 1.20 -1.97 8.70
C LEU A 27 -0.24 -2.47 8.76
N LYS A 28 -0.90 -2.34 9.92
CA LYS A 28 -2.32 -2.70 10.08
C LYS A 28 -3.21 -1.98 9.06
N GLU A 29 -3.14 -0.65 9.02
CA GLU A 29 -3.98 0.17 8.14
C GLU A 29 -3.65 -0.04 6.65
N TYR A 30 -2.41 -0.37 6.32
CA TYR A 30 -1.97 -0.76 4.98
C TYR A 30 -2.55 -2.11 4.55
N LEU A 31 -2.56 -3.11 5.43
CA LEU A 31 -3.13 -4.43 5.14
C LEU A 31 -4.65 -4.39 4.99
N ILE A 32 -5.33 -3.56 5.79
CA ILE A 32 -6.77 -3.28 5.64
C ILE A 32 -7.04 -2.52 4.34
N GLY A 33 -6.17 -1.57 3.98
CA GLY A 33 -6.22 -0.85 2.70
C GLY A 33 -7.26 0.29 2.62
N GLU A 34 -8.05 0.53 3.67
CA GLU A 34 -9.07 1.59 3.69
C GLU A 34 -8.44 2.99 3.82
N LYS A 35 -7.55 3.18 4.81
CA LYS A 35 -6.91 4.49 5.06
C LYS A 35 -5.58 4.65 4.34
N ILE A 36 -4.84 3.56 4.17
CA ILE A 36 -3.52 3.57 3.54
C ILE A 36 -3.56 2.64 2.32
N PRO A 37 -3.77 3.17 1.10
CA PRO A 37 -3.80 2.35 -0.10
C PRO A 37 -2.41 1.84 -0.49
N GLY A 38 -2.39 0.71 -1.19
CA GLY A 38 -1.17 0.02 -1.62
C GLY A 38 -0.32 0.76 -2.67
N THR A 39 -0.85 1.80 -3.31
CA THR A 39 -0.07 2.60 -4.26
C THR A 39 0.97 3.47 -3.56
N ILE A 40 2.17 3.54 -4.13
CA ILE A 40 3.22 4.44 -3.65
C ILE A 40 3.05 5.89 -4.13
N CYS A 41 2.32 6.10 -5.23
CA CYS A 41 2.24 7.38 -5.95
C CYS A 41 1.64 8.53 -5.13
N ASN A 42 0.85 8.22 -4.10
CA ASN A 42 0.24 9.22 -3.23
C ASN A 42 1.02 9.49 -1.93
N LYS A 43 2.27 9.00 -1.83
CA LYS A 43 3.06 9.09 -0.60
C LYS A 43 4.28 9.99 -0.79
N LEU A 44 4.56 10.80 0.24
CA LEU A 44 5.79 11.57 0.34
C LEU A 44 6.75 10.86 1.27
N ILE A 45 7.92 10.48 0.75
CA ILE A 45 8.93 9.72 1.50
C ILE A 45 10.17 10.58 1.65
N LYS A 46 10.72 10.63 2.87
CA LYS A 46 11.97 11.36 3.14
C LYS A 46 13.08 10.79 2.26
N ARG A 47 13.84 11.67 1.59
CA ARG A 47 14.93 11.29 0.69
C ARG A 47 15.87 10.24 1.30
N GLN A 48 16.31 10.45 2.54
CA GLN A 48 17.24 9.53 3.23
C GLN A 48 16.69 8.11 3.41
N ILE A 49 15.36 7.94 3.46
CA ILE A 49 14.71 6.63 3.54
C ILE A 49 14.58 6.07 2.12
N ALA A 50 14.14 6.90 1.17
CA ALA A 50 13.94 6.49 -0.22
C ALA A 50 15.24 6.04 -0.91
N THR A 51 16.40 6.57 -0.51
CA THR A 51 17.72 6.17 -1.05
C THR A 51 18.13 4.75 -0.66
N ASP A 52 17.57 4.21 0.43
CA ASP A 52 17.84 2.86 0.92
C ASP A 52 16.81 1.84 0.41
N LEU A 53 15.84 2.30 -0.40
CA LEU A 53 14.77 1.50 -0.97
C LEU A 53 14.94 1.36 -2.48
N SER A 54 14.46 0.27 -3.04
CA SER A 54 14.47 0.04 -4.49
C SER A 54 13.29 -0.81 -4.89
N PHE A 55 12.68 -0.46 -6.03
CA PHE A 55 11.65 -1.31 -6.62
C PHE A 55 12.31 -2.58 -7.20
N PRO A 56 11.74 -3.78 -6.96
CA PRO A 56 12.23 -4.98 -7.62
C PRO A 56 12.03 -4.88 -9.13
N LYS A 57 13.02 -5.32 -9.90
CA LYS A 57 12.94 -5.32 -11.36
C LYS A 57 12.26 -6.59 -11.87
N GLY A 58 11.41 -6.44 -12.87
CA GLY A 58 10.77 -7.57 -13.56
C GLY A 58 9.61 -8.23 -12.81
N LEU A 59 9.17 -7.64 -11.69
CA LEU A 59 7.98 -8.08 -10.96
C LEU A 59 6.82 -7.12 -11.22
N ILE A 60 5.62 -7.67 -11.25
CA ILE A 60 4.39 -6.90 -11.03
C ILE A 60 4.16 -6.76 -9.52
N TYR A 61 3.35 -5.79 -9.10
CA TYR A 61 3.12 -5.50 -7.67
C TYR A 61 4.36 -5.02 -6.92
N GLU A 62 5.28 -4.39 -7.64
CA GLU A 62 6.51 -3.80 -7.13
C GLU A 62 6.28 -2.80 -5.99
N ASP A 63 5.14 -2.10 -5.99
CA ASP A 63 4.72 -1.20 -4.92
C ASP A 63 4.61 -1.93 -3.57
N ALA A 64 4.08 -3.16 -3.56
CA ALA A 64 3.91 -3.93 -2.32
C ALA A 64 5.27 -4.37 -1.74
N TYR A 65 6.23 -4.72 -2.61
CA TYR A 65 7.61 -4.98 -2.20
C TYR A 65 8.28 -3.73 -1.64
N TYR A 66 8.08 -2.58 -2.28
CA TYR A 66 8.58 -1.31 -1.79
C TYR A 66 8.02 -0.98 -0.40
N HIS A 67 6.72 -1.20 -0.16
CA HIS A 67 6.11 -1.02 1.14
C HIS A 67 6.66 -1.98 2.20
N PHE A 68 6.87 -3.24 1.83
CA PHE A 68 7.43 -4.24 2.74
C PHE A 68 8.81 -3.82 3.28
N ASP A 69 9.66 -3.25 2.43
CA ASP A 69 10.96 -2.73 2.84
C ASP A 69 10.84 -1.38 3.57
N LEU A 70 9.93 -0.50 3.13
CA LEU A 70 9.67 0.79 3.77
C LEU A 70 9.29 0.63 5.25
N ILE A 71 8.45 -0.34 5.59
CA ILE A 71 7.97 -0.57 6.96
C ILE A 71 9.11 -0.92 7.92
N LYS A 72 10.20 -1.51 7.41
CA LYS A 72 11.39 -1.88 8.18
C LYS A 72 12.32 -0.70 8.45
N LEU A 73 12.29 0.32 7.59
CA LEU A 73 13.18 1.48 7.68
C LEU A 73 12.52 2.69 8.36
N ALA A 74 11.27 2.99 8.00
CA ALA A 74 10.54 4.12 8.55
C ALA A 74 9.94 3.77 9.92
N LYS A 75 10.01 4.73 10.86
CA LYS A 75 9.56 4.57 12.26
C LYS A 75 8.37 5.42 12.63
N LYS A 76 8.01 6.40 11.79
CA LYS A 76 6.96 7.38 12.06
C LYS A 76 6.32 7.80 10.76
N TYR A 77 5.00 7.76 10.74
CA TYR A 77 4.17 8.02 9.58
C TYR A 77 3.16 9.11 9.92
N VAL A 78 2.73 9.85 8.91
CA VAL A 78 1.63 10.81 8.99
C VAL A 78 0.64 10.41 7.92
N VAL A 79 -0.60 10.17 8.31
CA VAL A 79 -1.68 9.76 7.41
C VAL A 79 -2.69 10.89 7.34
N ASN A 80 -3.09 11.23 6.13
CA ASN A 80 -4.18 12.16 5.83
C ASN A 80 -5.08 11.50 4.78
N THR A 81 -6.34 11.23 5.14
CA THR A 81 -7.26 10.51 4.27
C THR A 81 -7.93 11.38 3.22
N LYS A 82 -7.72 12.71 3.28
CA LYS A 82 -8.23 13.65 2.29
C LYS A 82 -7.62 13.36 0.91
N SER A 83 -8.50 13.23 -0.07
CA SER A 83 -8.12 12.92 -1.45
C SER A 83 -7.44 14.10 -2.15
N TYR A 84 -6.11 14.12 -2.16
CA TYR A 84 -5.31 15.04 -2.99
C TYR A 84 -4.79 14.41 -4.28
N TYR A 85 -4.78 13.07 -4.34
CA TYR A 85 -4.34 12.32 -5.51
C TYR A 85 -5.54 11.62 -6.17
N TYR A 86 -5.67 11.81 -7.49
CA TYR A 86 -6.76 11.29 -8.31
C TYR A 86 -6.22 10.16 -9.21
N TYR A 87 -6.49 8.92 -8.81
CA TYR A 87 -6.03 7.73 -9.53
C TYR A 87 -7.09 7.29 -10.54
N PHE A 88 -6.76 7.39 -11.84
CA PHE A 88 -7.70 7.07 -12.91
C PHE A 88 -7.61 5.59 -13.31
N HIS A 89 -8.69 4.85 -13.08
CA HIS A 89 -8.84 3.45 -13.41
C HIS A 89 -9.24 3.27 -14.88
N ARG A 90 -8.46 2.48 -15.63
CA ARG A 90 -8.69 2.19 -17.06
C ARG A 90 -8.91 0.70 -17.24
N GLY A 91 -9.80 0.28 -18.14
CA GLY A 91 -10.13 -1.13 -18.37
C GLY A 91 -8.94 -2.01 -18.75
N ASP A 92 -7.93 -1.47 -19.42
CA ASP A 92 -6.76 -2.22 -19.89
C ASP A 92 -5.54 -2.15 -18.97
N SER A 93 -5.73 -1.72 -17.71
CA SER A 93 -4.66 -1.69 -16.72
C SER A 93 -4.28 -3.10 -16.24
N ILE A 94 -3.16 -3.21 -15.51
CA ILE A 94 -2.73 -4.48 -14.92
C ILE A 94 -3.80 -5.03 -13.97
N THR A 95 -4.45 -4.17 -13.19
CA THR A 95 -5.37 -4.55 -12.11
C THR A 95 -6.82 -4.75 -12.56
N THR A 96 -7.14 -4.40 -13.81
CA THR A 96 -8.50 -4.47 -14.37
C THR A 96 -8.65 -5.54 -15.45
N LYS A 97 -7.55 -6.18 -15.84
CA LYS A 97 -7.58 -7.31 -16.78
C LYS A 97 -8.10 -8.57 -16.09
N PRO A 98 -8.66 -9.52 -16.87
CA PRO A 98 -8.97 -10.85 -16.35
C PRO A 98 -7.73 -11.50 -15.75
N TYR A 99 -7.95 -12.35 -14.75
CA TYR A 99 -6.91 -13.13 -14.10
C TYR A 99 -6.04 -13.90 -15.09
N ALA A 100 -4.74 -13.94 -14.81
CA ALA A 100 -3.74 -14.75 -15.47
C ALA A 100 -2.77 -15.33 -14.43
N GLU A 101 -2.06 -16.40 -14.77
CA GLU A 101 -1.14 -17.08 -13.85
C GLU A 101 -0.04 -16.16 -13.31
N LYS A 102 0.42 -15.18 -14.10
CA LYS A 102 1.36 -14.13 -13.65
C LYS A 102 0.87 -13.39 -12.40
N ASP A 103 -0.44 -13.32 -12.20
CA ASP A 103 -1.05 -12.61 -11.11
C ASP A 103 -0.80 -13.34 -9.78
N LEU A 104 -0.49 -14.65 -9.79
CA LEU A 104 -0.06 -15.37 -8.58
C LEU A 104 1.15 -14.74 -7.87
N ALA A 105 1.89 -13.83 -8.53
CA ALA A 105 2.89 -12.97 -7.91
C ALA A 105 2.38 -12.22 -6.66
N TYR A 106 1.07 -11.99 -6.50
CA TYR A 106 0.51 -11.46 -5.24
C TYR A 106 0.91 -12.31 -4.03
N ILE A 107 0.81 -13.64 -4.18
CA ILE A 107 0.95 -14.59 -3.08
C ILE A 107 2.37 -14.48 -2.52
N ASP A 108 3.36 -14.31 -3.38
CA ASP A 108 4.76 -14.21 -2.98
C ASP A 108 5.00 -13.03 -2.03
N ILE A 109 4.48 -11.84 -2.34
CA ILE A 109 4.67 -10.67 -1.49
C ILE A 109 3.80 -10.73 -0.24
N TYR A 110 2.55 -11.18 -0.33
CA TYR A 110 1.68 -11.27 0.84
C TYR A 110 2.08 -12.41 1.79
N GLN A 111 2.74 -13.47 1.30
CA GLN A 111 3.39 -14.46 2.16
C GLN A 111 4.54 -13.85 2.95
N LYS A 112 5.30 -12.90 2.37
CA LYS A 112 6.34 -12.16 3.11
C LYS A 112 5.71 -11.29 4.20
N PHE A 113 4.65 -10.54 3.89
CA PHE A 113 3.90 -9.76 4.88
C PHE A 113 3.37 -10.65 6.01
N TYR A 114 2.76 -11.79 5.69
CA TYR A 114 2.28 -12.75 6.68
C TYR A 114 3.39 -13.23 7.61
N ASN A 115 4.53 -13.65 7.05
CA ASN A 115 5.67 -14.12 7.85
C ASN A 115 6.22 -13.01 8.76
N GLU A 116 6.26 -11.77 8.27
CA GLU A 116 6.67 -10.60 9.05
C GLU A 116 5.69 -10.31 10.19
N VAL A 117 4.38 -10.36 9.91
CA VAL A 117 3.32 -10.20 10.91
C VAL A 117 3.42 -11.27 12.00
N VAL A 118 3.46 -12.55 11.62
CA VAL A 118 3.53 -13.65 12.60
C VAL A 118 4.79 -13.56 13.48
N LYS A 119 5.91 -13.09 12.91
CA LYS A 119 7.18 -13.01 13.64
C LYS A 119 7.29 -11.78 14.53
N ASN A 120 6.92 -10.60 14.03
CA ASN A 120 7.26 -9.32 14.64
C ASN A 120 6.03 -8.52 15.12
N TYR A 121 4.83 -8.86 14.64
CA TYR A 121 3.58 -8.15 14.94
C TYR A 121 2.43 -9.15 15.21
N PRO A 122 2.57 -10.07 16.18
CA PRO A 122 1.60 -11.15 16.38
C PRO A 122 0.17 -10.66 16.65
N ASP A 123 0.01 -9.46 17.21
CA ASP A 123 -1.28 -8.80 17.43
C ASP A 123 -2.04 -8.49 16.13
N LEU A 124 -1.35 -8.48 14.98
CA LEU A 124 -1.93 -8.23 13.67
C LEU A 124 -2.29 -9.52 12.92
N LYS A 125 -2.15 -10.71 13.51
CA LYS A 125 -2.35 -11.99 12.82
C LYS A 125 -3.79 -12.19 12.29
N GLU A 126 -4.77 -11.56 12.94
CA GLU A 126 -6.20 -11.66 12.58
C GLU A 126 -6.73 -10.41 11.87
N VAL A 127 -5.85 -9.48 11.50
CA VAL A 127 -6.20 -8.34 10.63
C VAL A 127 -6.32 -8.82 9.19
#